data_AF-A0A367LXK6-F1
#
_entry.id   AF-A0A367LXK6-F1
#
_cell.length_a   1.000
_cell.length_b   1.000
_cell.length_c   1.000
_cell.angle_alpha   90.00
_cell.angle_beta   90.00
_cell.angle_gamma   90.00
#
_symmetry.space_group_name_H-M   'P 1'
#
loop_
_entity.id
_entity.type
_entity.pdbx_description
1 polymer ?
#
loop_
_entity_poly.entity_id
_entity_poly.type
_entity_poly.pdbx_seq_one_letter_code
_entity_poly.pdbx_strand_id
1 'polypeptide(L)'
;MKLKTVEVDGKQYAEVQDGKPVYVEDDGKEIAFDAVGTRATITRLNGEAKQHRERAEKAEKIAKDFEGIEDPAAARKALETVANLDAKKLVDAGEIEKVKAEIGKAYDTK
;
A
#
# COMPACT_ATOMS: atom_id res chain seq x y z
N MET A 1 -13.95 -30.28 -18.31
CA MET A 1 -15.05 -30.65 -17.38
C MET A 1 -16.40 -30.79 -18.08
N LYS A 2 -17.08 -31.92 -17.91
CA LYS A 2 -18.48 -32.15 -18.31
C LYS A 2 -19.28 -32.68 -17.13
N LEU A 3 -20.54 -32.28 -16.97
CA LEU A 3 -21.40 -32.80 -15.91
C LEU A 3 -21.62 -34.31 -16.13
N LYS A 4 -21.42 -35.12 -15.09
CA LYS A 4 -21.75 -36.54 -15.11
C LYS A 4 -23.26 -36.69 -14.94
N THR A 5 -23.90 -37.44 -15.84
CA THR A 5 -25.36 -37.60 -15.87
C THR A 5 -25.76 -39.07 -15.91
N VAL A 6 -26.89 -39.38 -15.29
CA VAL A 6 -27.57 -40.68 -15.36
C VAL A 6 -28.95 -40.51 -15.99
N GLU A 7 -29.38 -41.50 -16.78
CA GLU A 7 -30.73 -41.51 -17.36
C GLU A 7 -31.66 -42.39 -16.51
N VAL A 8 -32.82 -41.85 -16.14
CA VAL A 8 -33.87 -42.55 -15.39
C VAL A 8 -35.21 -42.18 -16.03
N ASP A 9 -35.96 -43.19 -16.49
CA ASP A 9 -37.27 -43.03 -17.15
C ASP A 9 -37.26 -42.02 -18.31
N GLY A 10 -36.21 -42.05 -19.14
CA GLY A 10 -36.06 -41.16 -20.30
C GLY A 10 -35.70 -39.71 -19.96
N LYS A 11 -35.37 -39.41 -18.70
CA LYS A 11 -34.89 -38.10 -18.23
C LYS A 11 -33.44 -38.20 -17.78
N GLN A 12 -32.64 -37.19 -18.11
CA GLN A 12 -31.27 -37.06 -17.61
C GLN A 12 -31.24 -36.30 -16.29
N TYR A 13 -30.51 -36.86 -15.32
CA TYR A 13 -30.25 -36.27 -14.00
C TYR A 13 -28.74 -36.16 -13.77
N ALA A 14 -28.33 -35.17 -12.99
CA ALA A 14 -26.93 -35.07 -12.55
C ALA A 14 -26.60 -36.19 -11.55
N GLU A 15 -25.42 -36.78 -11.68
CA GLU A 15 -24.88 -37.61 -10.61
C GLU A 15 -24.41 -36.70 -9.46
N VAL A 16 -24.73 -37.11 -8.24
CA VAL A 16 -24.45 -36.34 -7.03
C VAL A 16 -23.62 -37.20 -6.08
N GLN A 17 -22.50 -36.66 -5.61
CA GLN A 17 -21.65 -37.24 -4.58
C GLN A 17 -21.56 -36.25 -3.42
N ASP A 18 -21.85 -36.69 -2.21
CA ASP A 18 -21.85 -35.85 -0.99
C ASP A 18 -22.67 -34.56 -1.13
N GLY A 19 -23.82 -34.64 -1.82
CA GLY A 19 -24.69 -33.49 -2.08
C GLY A 19 -24.18 -32.51 -3.14
N LYS A 20 -23.09 -32.83 -3.84
CA LYS A 20 -22.47 -32.00 -4.88
C LYS A 20 -22.55 -32.68 -6.26
N PRO A 21 -22.81 -31.94 -7.34
CA PRO A 21 -22.82 -32.51 -8.69
C PRO A 21 -21.42 -32.99 -9.09
N VAL A 22 -21.34 -34.17 -9.70
CA VAL A 22 -20.08 -34.76 -10.17
C VAL A 22 -19.79 -34.29 -11.59
N TYR A 23 -18.57 -33.84 -11.84
CA TYR A 23 -18.05 -33.50 -13.15
C TYR A 23 -16.93 -34.46 -13.53
N VAL A 24 -16.85 -34.79 -14.82
CA VAL A 24 -15.75 -35.55 -15.43
C VAL A 24 -14.78 -34.56 -16.07
N GLU A 25 -13.53 -34.60 -15.62
CA GLU A 25 -12.42 -33.84 -16.18
C GLU A 25 -11.99 -34.40 -17.54
N ASP A 26 -11.15 -33.64 -18.25
CA ASP A 26 -10.66 -34.04 -19.57
C ASP A 26 -9.73 -35.27 -19.49
N ASP A 27 -9.17 -35.58 -18.31
CA ASP A 27 -8.38 -36.78 -18.01
C ASP A 27 -9.22 -37.97 -17.50
N GLY A 28 -10.55 -37.83 -17.48
CA GLY A 28 -11.50 -38.85 -17.03
C GLY A 28 -11.69 -38.91 -15.52
N LYS A 29 -11.01 -38.07 -14.72
CA LYS A 29 -11.23 -38.02 -13.27
C LYS A 29 -12.60 -37.42 -12.95
N GLU A 30 -13.22 -37.98 -11.92
CA GLU A 30 -14.49 -37.48 -11.39
C GLU A 30 -14.25 -36.56 -10.20
N ILE A 31 -14.92 -35.41 -10.19
CA ILE A 31 -14.80 -34.40 -9.15
C ILE A 31 -16.19 -33.95 -8.72
N ALA A 32 -16.47 -34.05 -7.41
CA ALA A 32 -17.64 -33.45 -6.80
C ALA A 32 -17.45 -31.92 -6.71
N PHE A 33 -18.20 -31.15 -7.50
CA PHE A 33 -18.00 -29.71 -7.61
C PHE A 33 -18.63 -28.94 -6.45
N ASP A 34 -17.80 -28.27 -5.65
CA ASP A 34 -18.24 -27.41 -4.55
C ASP A 34 -18.49 -25.97 -5.02
N ALA A 35 -19.70 -25.70 -5.48
CA ALA A 35 -20.09 -24.36 -5.93
C ALA A 35 -20.01 -23.30 -4.81
N VAL A 36 -20.31 -23.67 -3.56
CA VAL A 36 -20.32 -22.74 -2.42
C VAL A 36 -18.90 -22.38 -2.02
N GLY A 37 -18.02 -23.38 -1.83
CA GLY A 37 -16.61 -23.18 -1.53
C GLY A 37 -15.88 -22.43 -2.65
N THR A 38 -16.21 -22.72 -3.90
CA THR A 38 -15.66 -21.99 -5.06
C THR A 38 -16.06 -20.52 -5.03
N ARG A 39 -17.34 -20.19 -4.79
CA ARG A 39 -17.79 -18.80 -4.65
C ARG A 39 -17.10 -18.08 -3.49
N ALA A 40 -16.97 -18.73 -2.33
CA ALA A 40 -16.25 -18.16 -1.18
C ALA A 40 -14.79 -17.85 -1.50
N THR A 41 -14.12 -18.76 -2.23
CA THR A 41 -12.74 -18.58 -2.68
C THR A 41 -12.61 -17.41 -3.65
N ILE A 42 -13.51 -17.30 -4.63
CA ILE A 42 -13.52 -16.18 -5.59
C ILE A 42 -13.72 -14.85 -4.86
N THR A 43 -14.66 -14.76 -3.92
CA THR A 43 -14.89 -13.54 -3.12
C THR A 43 -13.64 -13.15 -2.35
N ARG A 44 -12.96 -14.10 -1.71
CA ARG A 44 -11.70 -13.86 -0.99
C ARG A 44 -10.60 -13.34 -1.92
N LEU A 45 -10.36 -14.02 -3.04
CA LEU A 45 -9.32 -13.63 -4.02
C LEU A 45 -9.58 -12.23 -4.60
N ASN A 46 -10.84 -11.89 -4.87
CA ASN A 46 -11.19 -10.55 -5.33
C ASN A 46 -10.92 -9.47 -4.26
N GLY A 47 -11.16 -9.79 -2.98
CA GLY A 47 -10.81 -8.94 -1.85
C GLY A 47 -9.29 -8.72 -1.74
N GLU A 48 -8.51 -9.80 -1.83
CA GLU A 48 -7.04 -9.74 -1.84
C GLU A 48 -6.51 -8.90 -3.01
N ALA A 49 -7.02 -9.14 -4.23
CA ALA A 49 -6.64 -8.37 -5.42
C ALA A 49 -6.96 -6.88 -5.27
N LYS A 50 -8.10 -6.54 -4.66
CA LYS A 50 -8.44 -5.15 -4.34
C LYS A 50 -7.44 -4.54 -3.36
N GLN A 51 -7.10 -5.24 -2.27
CA GLN A 51 -6.14 -4.78 -1.28
C GLN A 51 -4.75 -4.54 -1.90
N HIS A 52 -4.32 -5.42 -2.80
CA HIS A 52 -3.06 -5.24 -3.53
C HIS A 52 -3.06 -3.98 -4.40
N ARG A 53 -4.15 -3.71 -5.13
CA ARG A 53 -4.28 -2.47 -5.92
C ARG A 53 -4.23 -1.23 -5.02
N GLU A 54 -5.02 -1.20 -3.95
CA GLU A 54 -5.03 -0.07 -3.02
C GLU A 54 -3.66 0.19 -2.39
N ARG A 55 -2.92 -0.88 -2.05
CA ARG A 55 -1.56 -0.77 -1.55
C ARG A 55 -0.59 -0.23 -2.61
N ALA A 56 -0.70 -0.69 -3.86
CA ALA A 56 0.12 -0.22 -4.96
C ALA A 56 -0.15 1.26 -5.24
N GLU A 57 -1.41 1.66 -5.39
CA GLU A 57 -1.82 3.05 -5.60
C GLU A 57 -1.33 3.97 -4.47
N LYS A 58 -1.42 3.52 -3.21
CA LYS A 58 -0.88 4.27 -2.06
C LYS A 58 0.64 4.42 -2.14
N ALA A 59 1.36 3.35 -2.48
CA ALA A 59 2.81 3.38 -2.60
C ALA A 59 3.27 4.26 -3.76
N GLU A 60 2.62 4.18 -4.91
CA GLU A 60 2.86 5.02 -6.08
C GLU A 60 2.58 6.50 -5.78
N LYS A 61 1.49 6.81 -5.08
CA LYS A 61 1.20 8.19 -4.64
C LYS A 61 2.31 8.74 -3.75
N ILE A 62 2.79 7.95 -2.79
CA ILE A 62 3.91 8.35 -1.92
C ILE A 62 5.18 8.53 -2.76
N ALA A 63 5.49 7.60 -3.67
CA ALA A 63 6.68 7.69 -4.52
C ALA A 63 6.65 8.95 -5.40
N LYS A 64 5.48 9.33 -5.90
CA LYS A 64 5.28 10.54 -6.69
C LYS A 64 5.64 11.83 -5.96
N ASP A 65 5.40 11.89 -4.65
CA ASP A 65 5.80 13.06 -3.83
C ASP A 65 7.33 13.26 -3.79
N PHE A 66 8.12 12.25 -4.20
CA PHE A 66 9.58 12.31 -4.30
C PHE A 66 10.09 12.38 -5.75
N GLU A 67 9.23 12.54 -6.76
CA GLU A 67 9.66 12.74 -8.15
C GLU A 67 10.60 13.95 -8.26
N GLY A 68 11.71 13.78 -9.00
CA GLY A 68 12.75 14.79 -9.15
C GLY A 68 13.85 14.76 -8.07
N ILE A 69 13.74 13.89 -7.05
CA ILE A 69 14.82 13.63 -6.10
C ILE A 69 15.63 12.41 -6.57
N GLU A 70 16.75 12.66 -7.24
CA GLU A 70 17.63 11.60 -7.78
C GLU A 70 18.55 11.01 -6.70
N ASP A 71 18.97 11.81 -5.72
CA ASP A 71 19.81 11.38 -4.60
C ASP A 71 19.14 11.74 -3.25
N PRO A 72 18.49 10.76 -2.59
CA PRO A 72 17.87 10.96 -1.29
C PRO A 72 18.85 11.36 -0.18
N ALA A 73 20.13 10.96 -0.25
CA ALA A 73 21.13 11.31 0.74
C ALA A 73 21.55 12.78 0.58
N ALA A 74 21.77 13.23 -0.66
CA ALA A 74 22.02 14.64 -0.94
C ALA A 74 20.84 15.53 -0.54
N ALA A 75 19.59 15.11 -0.81
CA ALA A 75 18.39 15.83 -0.38
C ALA A 75 18.31 15.95 1.15
N ARG A 76 18.58 14.87 1.90
CA ARG A 76 18.63 14.91 3.37
C ARG A 76 19.72 15.86 3.88
N LYS A 77 20.92 15.83 3.28
CA LYS A 77 22.02 16.72 3.64
C LYS A 77 21.70 18.18 3.36
N ALA A 78 21.00 18.46 2.26
CA ALA A 78 20.53 19.81 1.94
C ALA A 78 19.54 20.32 3.00
N LEU A 79 18.57 19.50 3.41
CA LEU A 79 17.63 19.84 4.49
C LEU A 79 18.34 20.10 5.82
N GLU A 80 19.31 19.28 6.20
CA GLU A 80 20.13 19.48 7.40
C GLU A 80 20.92 20.80 7.32
N THR A 81 21.51 21.10 6.17
CA THR A 81 22.25 22.35 5.94
C THR A 81 21.33 23.58 6.08
N VAL A 82 20.12 23.52 5.54
CA VAL A 82 19.12 24.60 5.67
C VAL A 82 18.72 24.80 7.13
N ALA A 83 18.46 23.73 7.87
CA ALA A 83 18.14 23.82 9.30
C ALA A 83 19.29 24.47 10.10
N ASN A 84 20.54 24.13 9.79
CA ASN A 84 21.71 24.73 10.43
C ASN A 84 21.89 26.22 10.09
N LEU A 85 21.53 26.65 8.89
CA LEU A 85 21.54 28.08 8.52
C LEU A 85 20.51 28.90 9.29
N ASP A 86 19.30 28.37 9.48
CA ASP A 86 18.27 29.03 10.28
C ASP A 86 18.69 29.12 11.75
N ALA A 87 19.27 28.06 12.31
CA ALA A 87 19.84 28.07 13.65
C ALA A 87 20.94 29.13 13.80
N LYS A 88 21.87 29.22 12.83
CA LYS A 88 22.94 30.23 12.84
C LYS A 88 22.38 31.65 12.79
N LYS A 89 21.40 31.94 11.93
CA LYS A 89 20.77 33.27 11.85
C LYS A 89 20.16 33.70 13.18
N LEU A 90 19.52 32.79 13.91
CA LEU A 90 18.94 33.07 15.23
C LEU A 90 20.02 33.39 16.27
N VAL A 91 21.14 32.67 16.24
CA VAL A 91 22.29 32.95 17.12
C VAL A 91 22.90 34.32 16.79
N ASP A 92 23.20 34.58 15.51
CA ASP A 92 23.76 35.85 15.06
C ASP A 92 22.84 37.03 15.43
N ALA A 93 21.51 36.87 15.30
CA ALA A 93 20.55 37.90 15.70
C ALA A 93 20.57 38.17 17.22
N GLY A 94 20.61 37.12 18.05
CA GLY A 94 20.71 37.26 19.50
C GLY A 94 22.03 37.88 19.95
N GLU A 95 23.14 37.57 19.28
CA GLU A 95 24.43 38.21 19.53
C GLU A 95 24.40 39.71 19.17
N ILE A 96 23.79 40.07 18.03
CA ILE A 96 23.61 41.48 17.64
C ILE A 96 22.77 42.24 18.67
N GLU A 97 21.69 41.65 19.19
CA GLU A 97 20.90 42.27 20.25
C GLU A 97 21.69 42.46 21.55
N LYS A 98 22.51 41.48 21.95
CA LYS A 98 23.40 41.61 23.11
C LYS A 98 24.41 42.74 22.91
N VAL A 99 25.06 42.80 21.75
CA VAL A 99 26.02 43.88 21.43
C VAL A 99 25.33 45.24 21.46
N LYS A 100 24.13 45.38 20.88
CA LYS A 100 23.34 46.62 20.96
C LYS A 100 23.01 46.99 22.40
N ALA A 101 22.62 46.02 23.23
CA ALA A 101 22.32 46.24 24.64
C ALA A 101 23.57 46.66 25.45
N GLU A 102 24.73 46.06 25.18
CA GLU A 102 26.00 46.43 25.80
C GLU A 102 26.46 47.83 25.39
N ILE A 103 26.34 48.18 24.10
CA ILE A 103 26.62 49.54 23.60
C ILE A 103 25.67 50.55 24.25
N GLY A 104 24.37 50.26 24.33
CA GLY A 104 23.39 51.14 24.99
C GLY A 104 23.74 51.40 26.45
N LYS A 105 24.08 50.36 27.22
CA LYS A 105 24.56 50.50 28.60
C LYS A 105 25.82 51.37 28.70
N ALA A 106 26.78 51.17 27.79
CA ALA A 106 28.01 51.97 27.76
C ALA A 106 27.77 53.45 27.43
N TYR A 107 26.72 53.75 26.65
CA TYR A 107 26.31 55.12 26.34
C TYR A 107 25.52 55.80 27.47
N ASP A 108 24.70 55.05 28.22
CA ASP A 108 23.97 55.58 29.38
C ASP A 108 24.87 55.84 30.62
N THR A 109 26.09 55.29 30.62
CA THR A 109 27.05 55.45 31.73
C THR A 109 28.06 56.59 31.49
N LYS A 110 27.83 57.44 30.48
CA LYS A 110 28.72 58.55 30.11
C LYS A 110 28.02 59.90 30.21
#